data_AF-A0A2E4W782-F1
#
_entry.id   AF-A0A2E4W782-F1
#
_cell.length_a   1.000
_cell.length_b   1.000
_cell.length_c   1.000
_cell.angle_alpha   90.00
_cell.angle_beta   90.00
_cell.angle_gamma   90.00
#
_symmetry.space_group_name_H-M   'P 1'
#
loop_
_entity.id
_entity.type
_entity.pdbx_description
1 polymer ?
#
loop_
_entity_poly.entity_id
_entity_poly.type
_entity_poly.pdbx_seq_one_letter_code
_entity_poly.pdbx_strand_id
1 'polypeptide(L)'
;MSDYINNNAYSKSREGAKVFSRLANTLQYEQDNVPAGIIGGTNTVGSTSLEQAKAGIKYPTIQAAIDDIANSMVIPVNGILETTEDLNPAGSPSVERLTFTGTASSDNVLVYGYKIPVTQNDDNDTVTTKVTNWFNTNLVANGILISDINVVSTNVIEIEFLDNRNHEETSDSNNGITITGERVVDARGGFGTWIKLGEYEKFTGVTVYAWKRTS
;
A
#
# COMPACT_ATOMS: atom_id res chain seq x y z
N MET A 1 -55.83 16.20 0.67
CA MET A 1 -54.65 15.76 -0.08
C MET A 1 -53.48 16.57 0.46
N SER A 2 -52.75 16.02 1.43
CA SER A 2 -51.64 16.71 2.09
C SER A 2 -50.37 16.15 1.49
N ASP A 3 -49.78 16.93 0.58
CA ASP A 3 -48.48 16.62 0.01
C ASP A 3 -47.42 16.89 1.09
N TYR A 4 -47.00 15.84 1.77
CA TYR A 4 -45.78 15.83 2.56
C TYR A 4 -44.60 15.97 1.59
N ILE A 5 -44.17 17.21 1.35
CA ILE A 5 -42.90 17.50 0.68
C ILE A 5 -41.79 17.07 1.62
N ASN A 6 -41.09 15.99 1.26
CA ASN A 6 -39.85 15.57 1.91
C ASN A 6 -38.78 16.67 1.76
N ASN A 7 -38.64 17.53 2.77
CA ASN A 7 -37.69 18.65 2.80
C ASN A 7 -36.21 18.25 3.00
N ASN A 8 -35.86 16.98 2.84
CA ASN A 8 -34.46 16.52 2.89
C ASN A 8 -33.85 16.41 1.48
N ALA A 9 -33.93 17.49 0.70
CA ALA A 9 -33.21 17.58 -0.55
C ALA A 9 -31.71 17.82 -0.26
N TYR A 10 -30.92 16.75 -0.32
CA TYR A 10 -29.46 16.83 -0.44
C TYR A 10 -29.12 17.74 -1.62
N SER A 11 -28.48 18.88 -1.37
CA SER A 11 -28.02 19.76 -2.45
C SER A 11 -26.51 19.63 -2.59
N LYS A 12 -26.01 19.58 -3.84
CA LYS A 12 -24.57 19.46 -4.12
C LYS A 12 -23.75 20.53 -3.39
N SER A 13 -24.30 21.74 -3.26
CA SER A 13 -23.64 22.84 -2.54
C SER A 13 -23.57 22.61 -1.03
N ARG A 14 -24.62 22.04 -0.42
CA ARG A 14 -24.61 21.70 1.02
C ARG A 14 -23.70 20.52 1.31
N GLU A 15 -23.72 19.49 0.46
CA GLU A 15 -22.85 18.32 0.61
C GLU A 15 -21.38 18.68 0.37
N GLY A 16 -21.08 19.52 -0.63
CA GLY A 16 -19.73 20.02 -0.87
C GLY A 16 -19.18 20.83 0.30
N ALA A 17 -20.04 21.63 0.97
CA ALA A 17 -19.65 22.43 2.13
C ALA A 17 -19.32 21.58 3.39
N LYS A 18 -19.71 20.30 3.44
CA LYS A 18 -19.36 19.40 4.55
C LYS A 18 -17.90 18.95 4.53
N VAL A 19 -17.23 19.06 3.38
CA VAL A 19 -15.80 18.75 3.24
C VAL A 19 -14.99 20.00 3.57
N PHE A 20 -14.78 20.26 4.87
CA PHE A 20 -13.96 21.38 5.33
C PHE A 20 -12.50 21.24 4.90
N SER A 21 -11.97 20.02 4.97
CA SER A 21 -10.63 19.66 4.54
C SER A 21 -10.60 18.22 4.05
N ARG A 22 -9.62 17.90 3.20
CA ARG A 22 -9.39 16.55 2.66
C ARG A 22 -8.53 15.67 3.57
N LEU A 23 -8.14 16.15 4.74
CA LEU A 23 -7.40 15.36 5.73
C LEU A 23 -8.32 14.25 6.28
N ALA A 24 -7.85 13.01 6.36
CA ALA A 24 -8.66 11.89 6.84
C ALA A 24 -9.20 12.08 8.27
N ASN A 25 -8.50 12.88 9.08
CA ASN A 25 -8.94 13.32 10.41
C ASN A 25 -10.22 14.15 10.40
N THR A 26 -10.53 14.86 9.30
CA THR A 26 -11.72 15.72 9.20
C THR A 26 -12.82 15.13 8.34
N LEU A 27 -12.61 13.93 7.80
CA LEU A 27 -13.61 13.24 6.99
C LEU A 27 -14.42 12.32 7.90
N GLN A 28 -15.72 12.55 7.95
CA GLN A 28 -16.64 11.79 8.78
C GLN A 28 -16.73 10.33 8.30
N TYR A 29 -16.75 9.40 9.25
CA TYR A 29 -17.01 7.98 9.03
C TYR A 29 -18.40 7.63 9.58
N GLU A 30 -19.22 6.95 8.79
CA GLU A 30 -20.58 6.54 9.19
C GLU A 30 -20.51 5.20 9.94
N GLN A 31 -21.13 5.14 11.12
CA GLN A 31 -21.03 3.99 12.04
C GLN A 31 -22.32 3.15 12.11
N ASP A 32 -23.33 3.46 11.30
CA ASP A 32 -24.72 3.00 11.48
C ASP A 32 -24.90 1.47 11.52
N ASN A 33 -23.97 0.70 10.94
CA ASN A 33 -23.99 -0.77 10.94
C ASN A 33 -22.74 -1.40 11.56
N VAL A 34 -21.94 -0.64 12.29
CA VAL A 34 -20.72 -1.14 12.92
C VAL A 34 -21.03 -1.58 14.35
N PRO A 35 -20.80 -2.85 14.73
CA PRO A 35 -21.09 -3.32 16.07
C PRO A 35 -20.37 -2.52 17.16
N ALA A 36 -21.11 -2.21 18.23
CA ALA A 36 -20.52 -1.60 19.42
C ALA A 36 -19.62 -2.59 20.16
N GLY A 37 -18.60 -2.08 20.85
CA GLY A 37 -17.72 -2.89 21.70
C GLY A 37 -16.58 -3.60 20.98
N ILE A 38 -16.42 -3.42 19.67
CA ILE A 38 -15.27 -3.95 18.92
C ILE A 38 -13.96 -3.39 19.48
N ILE A 39 -13.95 -2.10 19.84
CA ILE A 39 -12.75 -1.41 20.31
C ILE A 39 -12.76 -1.33 21.82
N GLY A 40 -11.81 -2.04 22.46
CA GLY A 40 -11.62 -2.04 23.91
C GLY A 40 -12.85 -2.51 24.70
N GLY A 41 -13.76 -3.26 24.08
CA GLY A 41 -15.00 -3.72 24.70
C GLY A 41 -16.05 -2.63 24.89
N THR A 42 -15.84 -1.40 24.39
CA THR A 42 -16.70 -0.25 24.66
C THR A 42 -17.11 0.52 23.42
N ASN A 43 -16.17 0.82 22.52
CA ASN A 43 -16.38 1.74 21.42
C ASN A 43 -16.64 1.02 20.09
N THR A 44 -17.25 1.77 19.17
CA THR A 44 -17.43 1.39 17.77
C THR A 44 -16.20 1.83 16.96
N VAL A 45 -15.85 1.09 15.91
CA VAL A 45 -14.71 1.44 15.03
C VAL A 45 -14.89 2.85 14.47
N GLY A 46 -13.85 3.69 14.58
CA GLY A 46 -13.83 5.05 14.06
C GLY A 46 -14.35 6.11 15.02
N SER A 47 -14.69 5.74 16.26
CA SER A 47 -15.07 6.69 17.29
C SER A 47 -13.97 7.73 17.52
N THR A 48 -14.37 8.98 17.76
CA THR A 48 -13.46 10.12 17.91
C THR A 48 -12.40 9.88 18.98
N SER A 49 -11.11 9.96 18.63
CA SER A 49 -10.03 9.89 19.60
C SER A 49 -9.74 11.26 20.23
N LEU A 50 -8.92 11.27 21.29
CA LEU A 50 -8.45 12.50 21.93
C LEU A 50 -7.73 13.44 20.94
N GLU A 51 -6.99 12.91 19.97
CA GLU A 51 -6.24 13.73 19.02
C GLU A 51 -7.18 14.48 18.06
N GLN A 52 -8.25 13.84 17.58
CA GLN A 52 -9.28 14.54 16.81
C GLN A 52 -10.05 15.55 17.67
N ALA A 53 -10.34 15.21 18.95
CA ALA A 53 -11.01 16.13 19.87
C ALA A 53 -10.17 17.40 20.16
N LYS A 54 -8.84 17.28 20.29
CA LYS A 54 -7.91 18.43 20.41
C LYS A 54 -7.96 19.33 19.18
N ALA A 55 -8.15 18.75 18.00
CA ALA A 55 -8.35 19.47 16.75
C ALA A 55 -9.80 20.00 16.54
N GLY A 56 -10.66 19.88 17.56
CA GLY A 56 -12.04 20.38 17.53
C GLY A 56 -13.03 19.47 16.80
N ILE A 57 -12.60 18.30 16.34
CA ILE A 57 -13.45 17.32 15.66
C ILE A 57 -14.13 16.44 16.72
N LYS A 58 -15.47 16.35 16.63
CA LYS A 58 -16.30 15.66 17.63
C LYS A 58 -17.13 14.51 17.06
N TYR A 59 -16.96 14.21 15.78
CA TYR A 59 -17.66 13.15 15.07
C TYR A 59 -16.69 12.02 14.69
N PRO A 60 -17.18 10.79 14.47
CA PRO A 60 -16.36 9.66 14.03
C PRO A 60 -15.64 9.95 12.71
N THR A 61 -14.41 9.44 12.56
CA THR A 61 -13.53 9.84 11.43
C THR A 61 -12.93 8.64 10.71
N ILE A 62 -12.60 8.84 9.43
CA ILE A 62 -11.92 7.82 8.62
C ILE A 62 -10.57 7.45 9.25
N GLN A 63 -9.80 8.44 9.74
CA GLN A 63 -8.50 8.16 10.37
C GLN A 63 -8.65 7.27 11.61
N ALA A 64 -9.57 7.59 12.52
CA ALA A 64 -9.80 6.76 13.70
C ALA A 64 -10.21 5.33 13.31
N ALA A 65 -11.01 5.16 12.25
CA ALA A 65 -11.42 3.84 11.80
C ALA A 65 -10.24 3.02 11.26
N ILE A 66 -9.33 3.66 10.52
CA ILE A 66 -8.08 3.04 10.05
C ILE A 66 -7.23 2.60 11.23
N ASP A 67 -7.03 3.47 12.23
CA ASP A 67 -6.19 3.19 13.40
C ASP A 67 -6.77 2.03 14.24
N ASP A 68 -8.08 2.04 14.46
CA ASP A 68 -8.80 0.99 15.20
C ASP A 68 -8.65 -0.39 14.53
N ILE A 69 -8.84 -0.45 13.21
CA ILE A 69 -8.69 -1.69 12.43
C ILE A 69 -7.23 -2.13 12.42
N ALA A 70 -6.30 -1.21 12.15
CA ALA A 70 -4.87 -1.51 12.09
C ALA A 70 -4.36 -2.11 13.42
N ASN A 71 -4.80 -1.57 14.56
CA ASN A 71 -4.43 -2.10 15.87
C ASN A 71 -5.10 -3.45 16.17
N SER A 72 -6.31 -3.68 15.67
CA SER A 72 -7.08 -4.92 15.93
C SER A 72 -6.61 -6.11 15.10
N MET A 73 -6.01 -5.88 13.93
CA MET A 73 -5.59 -6.93 13.00
C MET A 73 -4.19 -7.50 13.28
N VAL A 74 -3.49 -6.98 14.29
CA VAL A 74 -2.09 -7.29 14.54
C VAL A 74 -1.94 -8.21 15.75
N ILE A 75 -1.32 -9.38 15.54
CA ILE A 75 -0.92 -10.28 16.63
C ILE A 75 0.26 -9.64 17.39
N PRO A 76 0.24 -9.49 18.72
CA PRO A 76 1.32 -8.84 19.46
C PRO A 76 2.67 -9.56 19.29
N VAL A 77 3.78 -8.85 19.52
CA VAL A 77 5.12 -9.47 19.55
C VAL A 77 5.14 -10.59 20.59
N ASN A 78 5.81 -11.70 20.27
CA ASN A 78 5.76 -12.98 20.98
C ASN A 78 4.44 -13.77 20.86
N GLY A 79 3.43 -13.25 20.19
CA GLY A 79 2.24 -14.04 19.82
C GLY A 79 2.60 -15.18 18.87
N ILE A 80 1.81 -16.24 18.92
CA ILE A 80 1.98 -17.45 18.11
C ILE A 80 0.82 -17.56 17.13
N LEU A 81 1.15 -17.79 15.86
CA LEU A 81 0.21 -18.15 14.81
C LEU A 81 0.42 -19.63 14.46
N GLU A 82 -0.66 -20.42 14.50
CA GLU A 82 -0.70 -21.80 14.05
C GLU A 82 -1.45 -21.86 12.71
N THR A 83 -0.84 -22.47 11.69
CA THR A 83 -1.42 -22.62 10.36
C THR A 83 -1.12 -24.01 9.79
N THR A 84 -1.91 -24.48 8.83
CA THR A 84 -1.65 -25.73 8.10
C THR A 84 -0.73 -25.53 6.88
N GLU A 85 -0.32 -24.29 6.61
CA GLU A 85 0.60 -23.96 5.52
C GLU A 85 2.00 -23.68 6.08
N ASP A 86 3.04 -24.28 5.47
CA ASP A 86 4.43 -24.00 5.83
C ASP A 86 4.91 -22.69 5.18
N LEU A 87 4.22 -21.60 5.50
CA LEU A 87 4.47 -20.29 4.92
C LEU A 87 4.69 -19.27 6.02
N ASN A 88 5.81 -18.54 5.92
CA ASN A 88 6.12 -17.47 6.85
C ASN A 88 5.02 -16.38 6.78
N PRO A 89 4.38 -15.99 7.89
CA PRO A 89 3.31 -14.99 7.90
C PRO A 89 3.77 -13.56 7.61
N ALA A 90 5.08 -13.32 7.51
CA ALA A 90 5.62 -12.05 7.06
C ALA A 90 5.08 -11.71 5.65
N GLY A 91 4.77 -10.44 5.44
CA GLY A 91 4.44 -9.94 4.12
C GLY A 91 5.66 -10.00 3.20
N SER A 92 5.43 -10.14 1.91
CA SER A 92 6.48 -10.01 0.90
C SER A 92 6.08 -8.94 -0.11
N PRO A 93 7.03 -8.11 -0.57
CA PRO A 93 6.75 -7.15 -1.61
C PRO A 93 6.55 -7.83 -2.96
N SER A 94 5.97 -7.08 -3.89
CA SER A 94 5.95 -7.48 -5.30
C SER A 94 7.29 -7.11 -5.95
N VAL A 95 7.67 -7.89 -6.97
CA VAL A 95 8.81 -7.58 -7.84
C VAL A 95 8.31 -7.43 -9.27
N GLU A 96 8.65 -6.31 -9.89
CA GLU A 96 8.34 -6.03 -11.28
C GLU A 96 9.61 -5.91 -12.11
N ARG A 97 9.63 -6.55 -13.28
CA ARG A 97 10.70 -6.43 -14.27
C ARG A 97 10.31 -5.38 -15.30
N LEU A 98 11.11 -4.33 -15.42
CA LEU A 98 10.98 -3.32 -16.45
C LEU A 98 11.95 -3.57 -17.59
N THR A 99 11.43 -3.60 -18.81
CA THR A 99 12.22 -3.66 -20.06
C THR A 99 12.11 -2.33 -20.80
N PHE A 100 13.26 -1.75 -21.14
CA PHE A 100 13.36 -0.48 -21.87
C PHE A 100 13.71 -0.72 -23.33
N THR A 101 13.00 -0.02 -24.22
CA THR A 101 13.22 -0.07 -25.66
C THR A 101 13.09 1.32 -26.27
N GLY A 102 13.75 1.54 -27.41
CA GLY A 102 13.71 2.81 -28.15
C GLY A 102 14.93 3.70 -27.91
N THR A 103 14.77 4.98 -28.22
CA THR A 103 15.82 6.00 -28.14
C THR A 103 15.18 7.31 -27.66
N ALA A 104 15.78 7.95 -26.67
CA ALA A 104 15.24 9.16 -26.06
C ALA A 104 15.09 10.28 -27.10
N SER A 105 13.89 10.82 -27.23
CA SER A 105 13.59 11.95 -28.12
C SER A 105 13.58 13.29 -27.39
N SER A 106 13.89 13.31 -26.10
CA SER A 106 13.86 14.48 -25.19
C SER A 106 14.86 14.29 -24.06
N ASP A 107 15.12 15.33 -23.26
CA ASP A 107 16.05 15.31 -22.12
C ASP A 107 15.44 14.72 -20.83
N ASN A 108 14.29 14.05 -20.95
CA ASN A 108 13.69 13.32 -19.84
C ASN A 108 12.79 12.18 -20.34
N VAL A 109 12.63 11.18 -19.50
CA VAL A 109 11.61 10.12 -19.63
C VAL A 109 10.76 10.08 -18.36
N LEU A 110 9.50 9.70 -18.51
CA LEU A 110 8.59 9.46 -17.40
C LEU A 110 8.59 7.98 -17.04
N VAL A 111 8.83 7.67 -15.77
CA VAL A 111 8.74 6.31 -15.21
C VAL A 111 8.06 6.39 -13.85
N TYR A 112 6.97 5.65 -13.63
CA TYR A 112 6.12 5.75 -12.43
C TYR A 112 5.70 7.20 -12.08
N GLY A 113 5.50 8.04 -13.09
CA GLY A 113 5.15 9.45 -12.91
C GLY A 113 6.33 10.38 -12.56
N TYR A 114 7.55 9.87 -12.39
CA TYR A 114 8.74 10.69 -12.16
C TYR A 114 9.40 11.09 -13.48
N LYS A 115 9.80 12.37 -13.58
CA LYS A 115 10.63 12.88 -14.69
C LYS A 115 12.09 12.57 -14.41
N ILE A 116 12.62 11.58 -15.11
CA ILE A 116 14.00 11.13 -14.97
C ILE A 116 14.86 11.84 -16.03
N PRO A 117 15.93 12.54 -15.63
CA PRO A 117 16.83 13.20 -16.56
C PRO A 117 17.54 12.20 -17.47
N VAL A 118 17.44 12.41 -18.78
CA VAL A 118 18.22 11.71 -19.80
C VAL A 118 18.76 12.73 -20.79
N THR A 119 19.46 12.29 -21.84
CA THR A 119 19.91 13.15 -22.92
C THR A 119 19.22 12.73 -24.20
N GLN A 120 18.82 13.70 -25.01
CA GLN A 120 18.29 13.39 -26.34
C GLN A 120 19.27 12.50 -27.12
N ASN A 121 18.72 11.46 -27.75
CA ASN A 121 19.40 10.39 -28.47
C ASN A 121 20.13 9.34 -27.62
N ASP A 122 19.96 9.35 -26.29
CA ASP A 122 20.34 8.20 -25.48
C ASP A 122 19.61 6.94 -25.96
N ASP A 123 20.35 5.85 -26.12
CA ASP A 123 19.76 4.53 -26.36
C ASP A 123 19.10 3.97 -25.09
N ASN A 124 18.35 2.88 -25.26
CA ASN A 124 17.65 2.22 -24.17
C ASN A 124 18.59 1.79 -23.03
N ASP A 125 19.78 1.28 -23.34
CA ASP A 125 20.77 0.86 -22.33
C ASP A 125 21.23 2.04 -21.46
N THR A 126 21.53 3.18 -22.09
CA THR A 126 21.93 4.41 -21.40
C THR A 126 20.78 4.96 -20.57
N VAL A 127 19.56 4.95 -21.11
CA VAL A 127 18.34 5.35 -20.39
C VAL A 127 18.13 4.45 -19.17
N THR A 128 18.21 3.13 -19.32
CA THR A 128 18.06 2.18 -18.20
C THR A 128 19.08 2.45 -17.10
N THR A 129 20.33 2.72 -17.46
CA THR A 129 21.38 3.08 -16.50
C THR A 129 21.05 4.37 -15.75
N LYS A 130 20.59 5.42 -16.45
CA LYS A 130 20.21 6.70 -15.84
C LYS A 130 18.98 6.55 -14.94
N VAL A 131 17.98 5.77 -15.35
CA VAL A 131 16.78 5.44 -14.55
C VAL A 131 17.16 4.70 -13.28
N THR A 132 18.00 3.67 -13.39
CA THR A 132 18.49 2.88 -12.24
C THR A 132 19.21 3.76 -11.23
N ASN A 133 20.14 4.60 -11.70
CA ASN A 133 20.88 5.51 -10.82
C ASN A 133 19.96 6.53 -10.15
N TRP A 134 18.98 7.06 -10.90
CA TRP A 134 18.03 8.02 -10.36
C TRP A 134 17.14 7.37 -9.29
N PHE A 135 16.60 6.17 -9.52
CA PHE A 135 15.82 5.46 -8.52
C PHE A 135 16.65 5.09 -7.29
N ASN A 136 17.88 4.60 -7.45
CA ASN A 136 18.75 4.31 -6.31
C ASN A 136 19.01 5.55 -5.45
N THR A 137 19.26 6.70 -6.08
CA THR A 137 19.58 7.95 -5.38
C THR A 137 18.36 8.59 -4.72
N ASN A 138 17.19 8.53 -5.36
CA ASN A 138 16.02 9.31 -4.94
C ASN A 138 14.95 8.49 -4.23
N LEU A 139 14.83 7.19 -4.55
CA LEU A 139 13.77 6.32 -4.04
C LEU A 139 14.32 5.34 -3.01
N VAL A 140 15.29 4.50 -3.40
CA VAL A 140 15.87 3.47 -2.52
C VAL A 140 16.58 4.11 -1.32
N ALA A 141 17.51 5.03 -1.55
CA ALA A 141 18.27 5.68 -0.48
C ALA A 141 17.41 6.45 0.53
N ASN A 142 16.21 6.88 0.14
CA ASN A 142 15.29 7.63 0.99
C ASN A 142 14.15 6.75 1.56
N GLY A 143 14.11 5.45 1.23
CA GLY A 143 13.04 4.55 1.67
C GLY A 143 11.66 4.94 1.10
N ILE A 144 11.61 5.32 -0.17
CA ILE A 144 10.39 5.77 -0.85
C ILE A 144 10.03 4.78 -1.95
N LEU A 145 8.89 4.09 -1.81
CA LEU A 145 8.23 3.21 -2.79
C LEU A 145 9.01 1.98 -3.27
N ILE A 146 10.32 2.08 -3.49
CA ILE A 146 11.21 1.02 -3.96
C ILE A 146 12.17 0.65 -2.82
N SER A 147 12.31 -0.64 -2.55
CA SER A 147 13.22 -1.17 -1.54
C SER A 147 14.56 -1.58 -2.15
N ASP A 148 14.56 -2.17 -3.35
CA ASP A 148 15.78 -2.58 -4.05
C ASP A 148 15.60 -2.61 -5.58
N ILE A 149 16.73 -2.59 -6.30
CA ILE A 149 16.78 -2.68 -7.77
C ILE A 149 17.90 -3.62 -8.20
N ASN A 150 17.53 -4.66 -8.94
CA ASN A 150 18.46 -5.61 -9.55
C ASN A 150 18.58 -5.35 -11.06
N VAL A 151 19.80 -5.17 -11.58
CA VAL A 151 20.03 -5.00 -13.02
C VAL A 151 20.18 -6.37 -13.67
N VAL A 152 19.19 -6.76 -14.47
CA VAL A 152 19.14 -8.08 -15.12
C VAL A 152 19.93 -8.10 -16.43
N SER A 153 19.82 -7.03 -17.22
CA SER A 153 20.59 -6.80 -18.44
C SER A 153 20.78 -5.30 -18.66
N THR A 154 21.43 -4.90 -19.76
CA THR A 154 21.70 -3.50 -20.07
C THR A 154 20.43 -2.66 -20.21
N ASN A 155 19.32 -3.26 -20.65
CA ASN A 155 18.02 -2.61 -20.83
C ASN A 155 16.89 -3.19 -19.96
N VAL A 156 17.22 -4.02 -18.96
CA VAL A 156 16.23 -4.69 -18.10
C VAL A 156 16.63 -4.56 -16.64
N ILE A 157 15.69 -4.13 -15.81
CA ILE A 157 15.84 -4.08 -14.35
C ILE A 157 14.66 -4.77 -13.67
N GLU A 158 14.90 -5.30 -12.49
CA GLU A 158 13.90 -5.77 -11.56
C GLU A 158 13.82 -4.80 -10.38
N ILE A 159 12.60 -4.44 -10.00
CA ILE A 159 12.30 -3.48 -8.95
C ILE A 159 11.52 -4.21 -7.87
N GLU A 160 12.06 -4.23 -6.66
CA GLU A 160 11.35 -4.67 -5.47
C GLU A 160 10.67 -3.46 -4.81
N PHE A 161 9.37 -3.52 -4.61
CA PHE A 161 8.64 -2.43 -3.96
C PHE A 161 8.82 -2.47 -2.43
N LEU A 162 8.52 -1.34 -1.79
CA LEU A 162 8.64 -1.21 -0.33
C LEU A 162 7.42 -1.81 0.41
N ASP A 163 6.24 -1.79 -0.22
CA ASP A 163 5.02 -2.31 0.37
C ASP A 163 4.73 -3.75 -0.05
N ASN A 164 3.77 -4.36 0.63
CA ASN A 164 3.29 -5.72 0.36
C ASN A 164 2.02 -5.72 -0.51
N ARG A 165 1.92 -4.78 -1.45
CA ARG A 165 0.78 -4.66 -2.35
C ARG A 165 1.19 -5.03 -3.77
N ASN A 166 0.21 -5.55 -4.50
CA ASN A 166 0.34 -5.72 -5.94
C ASN A 166 0.06 -4.38 -6.62
N HIS A 167 0.97 -3.98 -7.49
CA HIS A 167 0.84 -2.80 -8.35
C HIS A 167 0.46 -3.23 -9.77
N GLU A 168 -0.27 -2.39 -10.48
CA GLU A 168 -0.54 -2.63 -11.91
C GLU A 168 0.77 -2.63 -12.70
N GLU A 169 0.88 -3.52 -13.69
CA GLU A 169 2.08 -3.61 -14.52
C GLU A 169 2.26 -2.34 -15.35
N THR A 170 3.50 -1.89 -15.43
CA THR A 170 3.91 -0.67 -16.13
C THR A 170 3.75 -0.84 -17.62
N SER A 171 3.10 0.12 -18.26
CA SER A 171 3.02 0.16 -19.72
C SER A 171 3.05 1.61 -20.18
N ASP A 172 4.27 2.15 -20.26
CA ASP A 172 4.52 3.55 -20.59
C ASP A 172 5.26 3.66 -21.92
N SER A 173 4.83 4.58 -22.77
CA SER A 173 5.60 4.98 -23.95
C SER A 173 5.61 6.50 -24.02
N ASN A 174 6.78 7.08 -23.81
CA ASN A 174 6.93 8.52 -23.76
C ASN A 174 8.33 8.94 -24.21
N ASN A 175 8.42 10.10 -24.87
CA ASN A 175 9.68 10.71 -25.28
C ASN A 175 10.65 9.73 -25.97
N GLY A 176 10.12 8.87 -26.86
CA GLY A 176 10.90 7.93 -27.66
C GLY A 176 11.34 6.64 -26.94
N ILE A 177 11.00 6.47 -25.66
CA ILE A 177 11.27 5.26 -24.88
C ILE A 177 9.94 4.55 -24.54
N THR A 178 9.92 3.24 -24.75
CA THR A 178 8.85 2.35 -24.31
C THR A 178 9.35 1.48 -23.17
N ILE A 179 8.57 1.43 -22.10
CA ILE A 179 8.83 0.72 -20.85
C ILE A 179 7.71 -0.28 -20.66
N THR A 180 8.06 -1.56 -20.61
CA THR A 180 7.11 -2.64 -20.38
C THR A 180 7.47 -3.35 -19.09
N GLY A 181 6.50 -3.40 -18.19
CA GLY A 181 6.55 -4.12 -16.94
C GLY A 181 6.00 -5.54 -17.06
N GLU A 182 6.62 -6.46 -16.34
CA GLU A 182 6.15 -7.82 -16.13
C GLU A 182 6.25 -8.12 -14.63
N ARG A 183 5.17 -8.57 -14.00
CA ARG A 183 5.25 -9.00 -12.60
C ARG A 183 6.02 -10.32 -12.50
N VAL A 184 7.12 -10.30 -11.77
CA VAL A 184 7.97 -11.49 -11.52
C VAL A 184 7.54 -12.20 -10.23
N VAL A 185 7.17 -11.43 -9.21
CA VAL A 185 6.74 -11.94 -7.90
C VAL A 185 5.50 -11.20 -7.45
N ASP A 186 4.45 -11.93 -7.08
CA ASP A 186 3.27 -11.37 -6.42
C ASP A 186 3.59 -10.97 -4.98
N ALA A 187 3.10 -9.81 -4.58
CA ALA A 187 3.11 -9.40 -3.19
C ALA A 187 2.19 -10.31 -2.38
N ARG A 188 2.61 -10.60 -1.15
CA ARG A 188 1.83 -11.36 -0.18
C ARG A 188 1.47 -10.49 1.01
N GLY A 189 0.17 -10.46 1.32
CA GLY A 189 -0.32 -9.86 2.55
C GLY A 189 0.30 -10.52 3.78
N GLY A 190 0.73 -9.70 4.74
CA GLY A 190 1.37 -10.13 5.97
C GLY A 190 1.97 -8.94 6.70
N PHE A 191 2.48 -9.15 7.92
CA PHE A 191 3.00 -8.06 8.74
C PHE A 191 4.07 -8.58 9.70
N GLY A 192 4.94 -7.67 10.15
CA GLY A 192 5.96 -7.98 11.14
C GLY A 192 7.01 -8.99 10.66
N THR A 193 7.81 -9.48 11.60
CA THR A 193 8.77 -10.57 11.37
C THR A 193 8.40 -11.78 12.21
N TRP A 194 8.67 -12.97 11.68
CA TRP A 194 8.27 -14.23 12.30
C TRP A 194 9.38 -15.28 12.21
N ILE A 195 9.46 -16.12 13.23
CA ILE A 195 10.33 -17.30 13.29
C ILE A 195 9.49 -18.57 13.39
N LYS A 196 9.87 -19.62 12.62
CA LYS A 196 9.24 -20.94 12.73
C LYS A 196 9.67 -21.57 14.06
N LEU A 197 8.71 -21.97 14.88
CA LEU A 197 8.97 -22.71 16.12
C LEU A 197 9.09 -24.21 15.85
N GLY A 198 8.35 -24.73 14.87
CA GLY A 198 8.34 -26.13 14.49
C GLY A 198 7.05 -26.51 13.78
N GLU A 199 6.89 -27.82 13.59
CA GLU A 199 5.69 -28.44 13.04
C GLU A 199 5.29 -29.65 13.89
N TYR A 200 4.00 -29.93 13.96
CA TYR A 200 3.45 -31.08 14.66
C TYR A 200 2.14 -31.52 14.04
N GLU A 201 1.81 -32.79 14.20
CA GLU A 201 0.51 -33.31 13.79
C GLU A 201 -0.54 -32.99 14.86
N LYS A 202 -1.68 -32.46 14.42
CA LYS A 202 -2.89 -32.27 15.21
C LYS A 202 -4.05 -32.93 14.44
N PHE A 203 -5.11 -33.33 15.13
CA PHE A 203 -6.33 -33.87 14.51
C PHE A 203 -6.05 -34.87 13.36
N THR A 204 -5.41 -36.00 13.67
CA THR A 204 -5.07 -37.13 12.79
C THR A 204 -4.88 -36.75 11.31
N GLY A 205 -3.61 -36.60 10.91
CA GLY A 205 -3.23 -36.29 9.53
C GLY A 205 -3.24 -34.81 9.15
N VAL A 206 -3.43 -33.88 10.11
CA VAL A 206 -3.26 -32.45 9.86
C VAL A 206 -1.93 -31.97 10.43
N THR A 207 -0.97 -31.67 9.56
CA THR A 207 0.27 -30.99 9.95
C THR A 207 0.00 -29.52 10.22
N VAL A 208 0.44 -29.05 11.38
CA VAL A 208 0.35 -27.67 11.83
C VAL A 208 1.75 -27.10 12.00
N TYR A 209 1.96 -25.89 11.48
CA TYR A 209 3.18 -25.11 11.59
C TYR A 209 2.95 -23.96 12.56
N ALA A 210 3.85 -23.81 13.54
CA ALA A 210 3.77 -22.74 14.53
C ALA A 210 4.82 -21.66 14.24
N TRP A 211 4.37 -20.41 14.21
CA TRP A 211 5.20 -19.23 13.94
C TRP A 211 5.10 -18.24 15.09
N LYS A 212 6.23 -17.76 15.60
CA LYS A 212 6.28 -16.74 16.65
C LYS A 212 6.64 -15.38 16.06
N ARG A 213 5.87 -14.34 16.40
CA ARG A 213 6.18 -12.97 15.99
C ARG A 213 7.38 -12.43 16.76
N THR A 214 8.35 -11.85 16.06
CA THR A 214 9.55 -11.25 16.63
C THR A 214 9.57 -9.73 16.56
N SER A 215 8.91 -9.11 15.58
CA SER A 215 8.70 -7.65 15.49
C SER A 215 7.46 -7.29 14.72
#